data_AF-A0A9P4UT16-F1
#
_entry.id   AF-A0A9P4UT16-F1
#
_cell.length_a   1.000
_cell.length_b   1.000
_cell.length_c   1.000
_cell.angle_alpha   90.00
_cell.angle_beta   90.00
_cell.angle_gamma   90.00
#
_symmetry.space_group_name_H-M   'P 1'
#
loop_
_entity.id
_entity.type
_entity.pdbx_description
1 polymer ?
#
loop_
_entity_poly.entity_id
_entity_poly.type
_entity_poly.pdbx_seq_one_letter_code
_entity_poly.pdbx_strand_id
1 'polypeptide(L)'
;MRFTQLLSGLLSAVSILQGTLSTPVPGVQLAKRYSGTPAGKLGDGGPDTTDYPSDDEIRSVIMNVEGPFIFFSQIGPSVPAYDFARSIGGAGIRQAFPIGWCSQNGRSSQWLQDFWDRGSGVYAEIVKGEVFFVAPFDNKIDRCRTWSRTELPTLMDNVNVPKITLVDYTNTENRKTIWERTPESIAALLAKREESLHQLFKRADDKFCFDWDGYGDDPGDPNGDPTLYIPYYPGRCDVNITQYQKNQPDTNPNPTYHLDITITDAQDETIGKLQFADAPDGQDVNAESRLPDPLVVKTGANDDDELLFEYEGQSWGSNNQDNCIFGTFNGGVRNGDCSFTC
;
A
#
# COMPACT_ATOMS: atom_id res chain seq x y z
N MET A 1 47.55 32.72 -51.64
CA MET A 1 47.21 32.30 -50.27
C MET A 1 45.70 32.25 -50.15
N ARG A 2 45.11 31.05 -50.14
CA ARG A 2 43.68 30.83 -49.83
C ARG A 2 43.62 29.68 -48.83
N PHE A 3 43.16 29.98 -47.62
CA PHE A 3 42.92 29.03 -46.56
C PHE A 3 41.53 28.42 -46.76
N THR A 4 41.46 27.10 -46.91
CA THR A 4 40.21 26.34 -46.97
C THR A 4 39.91 25.82 -45.57
N GLN A 5 38.82 26.31 -44.96
CA GLN A 5 38.28 25.79 -43.71
C GLN A 5 37.61 24.44 -43.96
N LEU A 6 38.04 23.41 -43.22
CA LEU A 6 37.35 22.14 -43.08
C LEU A 6 36.40 22.25 -41.87
N LEU A 7 35.10 22.25 -42.14
CA LEU A 7 34.04 22.28 -41.15
C LEU A 7 33.32 20.92 -41.13
N SER A 8 33.20 20.38 -39.91
CA SER A 8 32.05 19.63 -39.38
C SER A 8 31.54 18.37 -40.09
N GLY A 9 31.79 17.23 -39.42
CA GLY A 9 31.13 15.96 -39.70
C GLY A 9 31.22 14.98 -38.53
N LEU A 10 30.79 15.39 -37.33
CA LEU A 10 30.57 14.49 -36.20
C LEU A 10 29.06 14.23 -36.08
N LEU A 11 28.63 13.13 -36.71
CA LEU A 11 27.31 12.54 -36.53
C LEU A 11 27.25 11.94 -35.12
N SER A 12 26.57 12.64 -34.21
CA SER A 12 26.10 12.06 -32.95
C SER A 12 25.01 11.03 -33.27
N ALA A 13 25.35 9.75 -33.13
CA ALA A 13 24.38 8.67 -33.09
C ALA A 13 23.57 8.78 -31.78
N VAL A 14 22.46 9.51 -31.84
CA VAL A 14 21.41 9.43 -30.81
C VAL A 14 20.66 8.13 -31.06
N SER A 15 21.10 7.06 -30.39
CA SER A 15 20.34 5.81 -30.32
C SER A 15 19.09 6.05 -29.47
N ILE A 16 17.96 6.22 -30.15
CA ILE A 16 16.63 6.13 -29.58
C ILE A 16 16.41 4.64 -29.25
N LEU A 17 16.72 4.25 -28.02
CA LEU A 17 16.25 3.00 -27.43
C LEU A 17 14.82 3.24 -26.96
N GLN A 18 13.87 3.06 -27.88
CA GLN A 18 12.46 2.89 -27.53
C GLN A 18 12.33 1.65 -26.66
N GLY A 19 11.70 1.84 -25.50
CA GLY A 19 11.42 0.81 -24.50
C GLY A 19 10.70 -0.39 -25.09
N THR A 20 11.45 -1.43 -25.41
CA THR A 20 10.93 -2.79 -25.36
C THR A 20 10.79 -3.13 -23.88
N LEU A 21 9.54 -3.34 -23.44
CA LEU A 21 9.23 -4.00 -22.17
C LEU A 21 10.24 -5.12 -21.94
N SER A 22 10.98 -5.03 -20.83
CA SER A 22 12.02 -5.99 -20.49
C SER A 22 11.44 -7.39 -20.58
N THR A 23 11.82 -8.14 -21.61
CA THR A 23 11.56 -9.58 -21.60
C THR A 23 12.28 -10.12 -20.37
N PRO A 24 11.59 -10.79 -19.43
CA PRO A 24 12.24 -11.39 -18.28
C PRO A 24 13.41 -12.24 -18.78
N VAL A 25 14.58 -12.08 -18.15
CA VAL A 25 15.82 -12.76 -18.54
C VAL A 25 15.51 -14.24 -18.74
N PRO A 26 15.55 -14.77 -19.99
CA PRO A 26 15.16 -16.14 -20.26
C PRO A 26 16.14 -17.08 -19.55
N GLY A 27 15.65 -17.85 -18.58
CA GLY A 27 16.42 -18.92 -17.95
C GLY A 27 16.46 -18.92 -16.42
N VAL A 28 16.00 -17.86 -15.74
CA VAL A 28 15.79 -17.93 -14.29
C VAL A 28 14.40 -18.48 -14.05
N GLN A 29 14.20 -19.77 -14.32
CA GLN A 29 13.06 -20.46 -13.74
C GLN A 29 13.26 -20.46 -12.22
N LEU A 30 12.56 -19.56 -11.53
CA LEU A 30 12.33 -19.62 -10.08
C LEU A 30 11.64 -20.94 -9.65
N ALA A 31 11.32 -21.81 -10.61
CA ALA A 31 10.56 -23.05 -10.53
C ALA A 31 11.12 -24.16 -9.62
N LYS A 32 12.13 -23.92 -8.78
CA LYS A 32 12.54 -24.86 -7.72
C LYS A 32 12.83 -24.16 -6.40
N ARG A 33 11.89 -23.34 -5.92
CA ARG A 33 11.94 -22.80 -4.55
C ARG A 33 11.45 -23.80 -3.48
N TYR A 34 10.76 -24.87 -3.88
CA TYR A 34 10.43 -26.00 -3.00
C TYR A 34 10.86 -27.34 -3.60
N SER A 35 11.62 -28.13 -2.84
CA SER A 35 12.10 -29.47 -3.24
C SER A 35 11.44 -30.61 -2.45
N GLY A 36 10.47 -30.28 -1.58
CA GLY A 36 9.69 -31.28 -0.88
C GLY A 36 8.57 -31.82 -1.77
N THR A 37 8.21 -33.09 -1.59
CA THR A 37 6.95 -33.65 -2.10
C THR A 37 5.85 -33.09 -1.21
N PRO A 38 5.05 -32.12 -1.67
CA PRO A 38 4.09 -31.51 -0.78
C PRO A 38 2.92 -32.45 -0.51
N ALA A 39 2.48 -32.53 0.74
CA ALA A 39 1.22 -33.18 1.08
C ALA A 39 0.08 -32.23 0.64
N GLY A 40 -0.82 -32.74 -0.21
CA GLY A 40 -1.84 -31.96 -0.93
C GLY A 40 -2.82 -31.15 -0.08
N LYS A 41 -3.68 -30.40 -0.78
CA LYS A 41 -4.58 -29.35 -0.27
C LYS A 41 -5.58 -29.81 0.79
N LEU A 42 -5.51 -29.15 1.96
CA LEU A 42 -6.63 -28.89 2.88
C LEU A 42 -6.65 -27.36 3.08
N GLY A 43 -7.81 -26.69 3.01
CA GLY A 43 -7.96 -25.23 3.23
C GLY A 43 -8.34 -24.36 2.01
N ASP A 44 -8.72 -23.11 2.25
CA ASP A 44 -9.43 -22.23 1.29
C ASP A 44 -8.61 -21.04 0.73
N GLY A 45 -7.36 -20.83 1.17
CA GLY A 45 -6.47 -19.76 0.67
C GLY A 45 -5.71 -20.07 -0.63
N GLY A 46 -5.29 -19.04 -1.39
CA GLY A 46 -4.61 -19.22 -2.68
C GLY A 46 -5.53 -19.67 -3.83
N PRO A 47 -5.01 -20.04 -5.01
CA PRO A 47 -5.83 -20.41 -6.16
C PRO A 47 -6.70 -21.65 -5.90
N ASP A 48 -7.92 -21.63 -6.43
CA ASP A 48 -8.87 -22.73 -6.30
C ASP A 48 -8.42 -23.98 -7.06
N THR A 49 -7.67 -23.80 -8.15
CA THR A 49 -7.39 -24.82 -9.17
C THR A 49 -6.10 -25.61 -8.98
N THR A 50 -5.16 -25.13 -8.17
CA THR A 50 -3.84 -25.76 -7.99
C THR A 50 -3.52 -25.97 -6.51
N ASP A 51 -2.80 -27.06 -6.21
CA ASP A 51 -2.31 -27.30 -4.85
C ASP A 51 -1.31 -26.22 -4.43
N TYR A 52 -0.62 -25.58 -5.37
CA TYR A 52 0.34 -24.48 -5.15
C TYR A 52 0.19 -23.48 -6.29
N PRO A 53 -0.01 -22.17 -6.02
CA PRO A 53 -0.01 -21.18 -7.08
C PRO A 53 1.34 -21.18 -7.81
N SER A 54 1.27 -21.25 -9.12
CA SER A 54 2.36 -20.86 -9.99
C SER A 54 2.63 -19.36 -9.89
N ASP A 55 3.86 -18.94 -10.20
CA ASP A 55 4.22 -17.52 -10.19
C ASP A 55 3.31 -16.69 -11.13
N ASP A 56 2.83 -17.29 -12.24
CA ASP A 56 1.89 -16.65 -13.16
C ASP A 56 0.49 -16.48 -12.56
N GLU A 57 -0.01 -17.46 -11.78
CA GLU A 57 -1.25 -17.31 -11.02
C GLU A 57 -1.13 -16.18 -9.99
N ILE A 58 0.01 -16.08 -9.29
CA ILE A 58 0.28 -14.98 -8.36
C ILE A 58 0.32 -13.63 -9.10
N ARG A 59 1.07 -13.54 -10.21
CA ARG A 59 1.14 -12.30 -11.03
C ARG A 59 -0.24 -11.86 -11.50
N SER A 60 -1.13 -12.80 -11.82
CA SER A 60 -2.46 -12.50 -12.37
C SER A 60 -3.41 -11.83 -11.37
N VAL A 61 -3.15 -11.98 -10.07
CA VAL A 61 -4.01 -11.41 -9.02
C VAL A 61 -3.40 -10.18 -8.34
N ILE A 62 -2.13 -9.88 -8.60
CA ILE A 62 -1.48 -8.72 -8.01
C ILE A 62 -2.19 -7.44 -8.45
N MET A 63 -2.53 -6.62 -7.48
CA MET A 63 -3.12 -5.31 -7.71
C MET A 63 -2.02 -4.29 -8.05
N ASN A 64 -2.36 -3.29 -8.87
CA ASN A 64 -1.43 -2.20 -9.13
C ASN A 64 -1.34 -1.32 -7.89
N VAL A 65 -0.16 -1.26 -7.27
CA VAL A 65 0.09 -0.46 -6.08
C VAL A 65 1.04 0.68 -6.42
N GLU A 66 0.67 1.88 -6.00
CA GLU A 66 1.46 3.11 -6.18
C GLU A 66 2.25 3.43 -4.89
N GLY A 67 3.21 4.35 -4.99
CA GLY A 67 4.01 4.82 -3.85
C GLY A 67 5.26 3.98 -3.52
N PRO A 68 5.94 4.28 -2.41
CA PRO A 68 7.09 3.53 -1.93
C PRO A 68 6.74 2.09 -1.54
N PHE A 69 7.61 1.14 -1.87
CA PHE A 69 7.40 -0.26 -1.52
C PHE A 69 8.19 -0.62 -0.26
N ILE A 70 7.54 -1.33 0.65
CA ILE A 70 8.15 -1.81 1.89
C ILE A 70 8.19 -3.33 1.97
N PHE A 71 9.23 -3.84 2.65
CA PHE A 71 9.42 -5.23 3.05
C PHE A 71 9.77 -5.26 4.53
N PHE A 72 9.62 -6.40 5.20
CA PHE A 72 10.00 -6.53 6.61
C PHE A 72 10.45 -7.93 6.98
N SER A 73 11.25 -8.05 8.03
CA SER A 73 11.75 -9.34 8.52
C SER A 73 12.18 -9.23 9.98
N GLN A 74 11.95 -10.29 10.77
CA GLN A 74 12.40 -10.40 12.17
C GLN A 74 11.98 -9.26 13.12
N ILE A 75 10.85 -8.61 12.87
CA ILE A 75 10.32 -7.54 13.72
C ILE A 75 9.22 -8.01 14.69
N GLY A 76 8.91 -9.30 14.70
CA GLY A 76 7.77 -9.85 15.43
C GLY A 76 6.46 -9.50 14.72
N PRO A 77 5.52 -8.77 15.35
CA PRO A 77 4.30 -8.34 14.66
C PRO A 77 4.63 -7.45 13.46
N SER A 78 3.86 -7.54 12.39
CA SER A 78 4.07 -6.73 11.18
C SER A 78 3.65 -5.26 11.33
N VAL A 79 2.97 -4.91 12.43
CA VAL A 79 2.42 -3.56 12.69
C VAL A 79 3.44 -2.45 12.46
N PRO A 80 4.68 -2.48 13.00
CA PRO A 80 5.65 -1.40 12.80
C PRO A 80 6.03 -1.17 11.34
N ALA A 81 6.05 -2.23 10.52
CA ALA A 81 6.33 -2.10 9.09
C ALA A 81 5.17 -1.41 8.36
N TYR A 82 3.93 -1.76 8.69
CA TYR A 82 2.76 -1.14 8.07
C TYR A 82 2.50 0.29 8.57
N ASP A 83 2.80 0.60 9.83
CA ASP A 83 2.83 1.98 10.33
C ASP A 83 3.82 2.83 9.54
N PHE A 84 5.02 2.29 9.31
CA PHE A 84 6.01 2.95 8.48
C PHE A 84 5.56 3.10 7.02
N ALA A 85 4.93 2.07 6.44
CA ALA A 85 4.37 2.14 5.10
C ALA A 85 3.37 3.30 4.98
N ARG A 86 2.41 3.39 5.91
CA ARG A 86 1.43 4.47 5.97
C ARG A 86 2.08 5.85 6.07
N SER A 87 3.09 6.01 6.93
CA SER A 87 3.73 7.31 7.15
C SER A 87 4.50 7.85 5.95
N ILE A 88 4.83 7.00 4.97
CA ILE A 88 5.49 7.41 3.72
C ILE A 88 4.57 7.33 2.49
N GLY A 89 3.26 7.11 2.69
CA GLY A 89 2.32 6.87 1.59
C GLY A 89 2.70 5.66 0.74
N GLY A 90 3.29 4.65 1.37
CA GLY A 90 3.80 3.44 0.75
C GLY A 90 2.93 2.21 1.03
N ALA A 91 3.36 1.08 0.52
CA ALA A 91 2.63 -0.17 0.59
C ALA A 91 3.54 -1.37 0.89
N GLY A 92 2.98 -2.34 1.60
CA GLY A 92 3.60 -3.66 1.78
C GLY A 92 2.92 -4.71 0.91
N ILE A 93 3.41 -5.94 1.06
CA ILE A 93 2.99 -7.06 0.24
C ILE A 93 1.49 -7.36 0.34
N ARG A 94 0.88 -7.20 1.52
CA ARG A 94 -0.55 -7.49 1.71
C ARG A 94 -1.46 -6.54 0.92
N GLN A 95 -1.05 -5.29 0.72
CA GLN A 95 -1.78 -4.30 -0.09
C GLN A 95 -1.68 -4.61 -1.59
N ALA A 96 -0.74 -5.46 -2.02
CA ALA A 96 -0.60 -5.86 -3.41
C ALA A 96 -1.49 -7.04 -3.81
N PHE A 97 -2.29 -7.58 -2.89
CA PHE A 97 -3.18 -8.72 -3.15
C PHE A 97 -4.62 -8.41 -2.75
N PRO A 98 -5.63 -9.00 -3.43
CA PRO A 98 -7.02 -8.90 -3.04
C PRO A 98 -7.23 -9.37 -1.60
N ILE A 99 -8.22 -8.78 -0.92
CA ILE A 99 -8.61 -9.16 0.44
C ILE A 99 -8.90 -10.67 0.47
N GLY A 100 -8.33 -11.36 1.48
CA GLY A 100 -8.49 -12.80 1.67
C GLY A 100 -7.58 -13.68 0.82
N TRP A 101 -6.90 -13.15 -0.20
CA TRP A 101 -6.05 -13.98 -1.07
C TRP A 101 -4.83 -14.54 -0.33
N CYS A 102 -4.26 -13.76 0.57
CA CYS A 102 -3.18 -14.18 1.47
C CYS A 102 -3.65 -14.96 2.71
N SER A 103 -4.93 -15.37 2.76
CA SER A 103 -5.50 -16.12 3.88
C SER A 103 -4.87 -17.52 3.98
N GLN A 104 -4.75 -18.01 5.21
CA GLN A 104 -3.92 -19.16 5.57
C GLN A 104 -4.76 -20.39 5.98
N ASN A 105 -6.09 -20.21 6.07
CA ASN A 105 -6.98 -21.13 6.76
C ASN A 105 -6.89 -22.56 6.21
N GLY A 106 -6.46 -23.48 7.08
CA GLY A 106 -6.41 -24.92 6.85
C GLY A 106 -5.17 -25.44 6.10
N ARG A 107 -4.25 -24.56 5.68
CA ARG A 107 -3.09 -24.93 4.85
C ARG A 107 -1.93 -25.50 5.68
N SER A 108 -1.12 -26.37 5.08
CA SER A 108 0.08 -26.92 5.72
C SER A 108 1.19 -25.87 5.82
N SER A 109 2.09 -26.01 6.80
CA SER A 109 3.24 -25.10 6.95
C SER A 109 4.17 -25.11 5.73
N GLN A 110 4.26 -26.26 5.04
CA GLN A 110 4.98 -26.39 3.77
C GLN A 110 4.32 -25.60 2.64
N TRP A 111 2.98 -25.65 2.59
CA TRP A 111 2.21 -24.84 1.66
C TRP A 111 2.42 -23.35 1.89
N LEU A 112 2.26 -22.91 3.14
CA LEU A 112 2.44 -21.52 3.53
C LEU A 112 3.84 -21.02 3.19
N GLN A 113 4.88 -21.84 3.41
CA GLN A 113 6.24 -21.47 3.04
C GLN A 113 6.39 -21.19 1.54
N ASP A 114 5.97 -22.14 0.70
CA ASP A 114 6.11 -22.00 -0.75
C ASP A 114 5.26 -20.85 -1.27
N PHE A 115 4.03 -20.71 -0.76
CA PHE A 115 3.15 -19.60 -1.08
C PHE A 115 3.78 -18.25 -0.74
N TRP A 116 4.33 -18.08 0.47
CA TRP A 116 4.98 -16.84 0.87
C TRP A 116 6.26 -16.58 0.09
N ASP A 117 7.12 -17.59 -0.12
CA ASP A 117 8.32 -17.43 -0.93
C ASP A 117 7.95 -17.02 -2.38
N ARG A 118 6.93 -17.63 -2.99
CA ARG A 118 6.50 -17.23 -4.34
C ARG A 118 5.85 -15.86 -4.35
N GLY A 119 4.89 -15.61 -3.46
CA GLY A 119 4.18 -14.33 -3.32
C GLY A 119 5.15 -13.18 -3.12
N SER A 120 6.06 -13.31 -2.17
CA SER A 120 7.14 -12.36 -1.88
C SER A 120 8.10 -12.19 -3.06
N GLY A 121 8.42 -13.28 -3.77
CA GLY A 121 9.22 -13.22 -4.98
C GLY A 121 8.56 -12.39 -6.07
N VAL A 122 7.31 -12.70 -6.41
CA VAL A 122 6.56 -11.97 -7.44
C VAL A 122 6.35 -10.51 -7.04
N TYR A 123 6.03 -10.23 -5.78
CA TYR A 123 5.97 -8.86 -5.28
C TYR A 123 7.31 -8.11 -5.49
N ALA A 124 8.45 -8.73 -5.15
CA ALA A 124 9.77 -8.14 -5.41
C ALA A 124 10.11 -7.95 -6.90
N GLU A 125 9.50 -8.69 -7.82
CA GLU A 125 9.67 -8.51 -9.27
C GLU A 125 8.96 -7.25 -9.79
N ILE A 126 7.80 -6.89 -9.23
CA ILE A 126 6.97 -5.80 -9.74
C ILE A 126 7.31 -4.45 -9.14
N VAL A 127 7.96 -4.42 -7.96
CA VAL A 127 8.27 -3.15 -7.29
C VAL A 127 9.23 -2.30 -8.11
N LYS A 128 9.18 -0.99 -7.88
CA LYS A 128 9.96 0.03 -8.60
C LYS A 128 10.39 1.14 -7.66
N GLY A 129 11.49 1.82 -7.98
CA GLY A 129 12.01 2.93 -7.17
C GLY A 129 12.74 2.48 -5.91
N GLU A 130 12.92 3.40 -4.97
CA GLU A 130 13.54 3.09 -3.68
C GLU A 130 12.62 2.16 -2.88
N VAL A 131 13.20 1.05 -2.42
CA VAL A 131 12.52 0.06 -1.59
C VAL A 131 12.99 0.20 -0.15
N PHE A 132 12.07 0.14 0.80
CA PHE A 132 12.38 0.19 2.22
C PHE A 132 12.26 -1.19 2.85
N PHE A 133 13.22 -1.54 3.70
CA PHE A 133 13.24 -2.80 4.42
C PHE A 133 13.20 -2.51 5.92
N VAL A 134 12.11 -2.87 6.58
CA VAL A 134 11.88 -2.63 8.01
C VAL A 134 12.33 -3.84 8.81
N ALA A 135 13.43 -3.72 9.56
CA ALA A 135 14.03 -4.84 10.28
C ALA A 135 14.91 -4.35 11.45
N PRO A 136 15.45 -5.27 12.30
CA PRO A 136 16.46 -4.90 13.28
C PRO A 136 17.68 -4.21 12.63
N PHE A 137 18.08 -3.05 13.18
CA PHE A 137 19.05 -2.16 12.52
C PHE A 137 20.47 -2.73 12.42
N ASP A 138 20.81 -3.74 13.23
CA ASP A 138 22.11 -4.42 13.19
C ASP A 138 22.30 -5.33 11.96
N ASN A 139 21.27 -5.46 11.11
CA ASN A 139 21.29 -6.17 9.82
C ASN A 139 21.59 -7.67 9.93
N LYS A 140 21.33 -8.30 11.09
CA LYS A 140 21.49 -9.75 11.25
C LYS A 140 20.22 -10.50 10.89
N ILE A 141 19.88 -10.46 9.61
CA ILE A 141 18.73 -11.21 9.09
C ILE A 141 19.06 -12.70 8.97
N ASP A 142 18.24 -13.53 9.61
CA ASP A 142 18.36 -14.98 9.53
C ASP A 142 18.33 -15.44 8.06
N ARG A 143 19.25 -16.33 7.68
CA ARG A 143 19.32 -16.86 6.30
C ARG A 143 18.09 -17.67 5.90
N CYS A 144 17.42 -18.28 6.88
CA CYS A 144 16.21 -19.04 6.71
C CYS A 144 14.96 -18.16 6.55
N ARG A 145 15.06 -16.85 6.36
CA ARG A 145 13.91 -15.95 6.19
C ARG A 145 13.59 -15.75 4.69
N THR A 146 12.33 -15.49 4.38
CA THR A 146 11.82 -15.16 3.02
C THR A 146 12.58 -13.97 2.42
N TRP A 147 12.87 -12.95 3.22
CA TRP A 147 13.71 -11.82 2.83
C TRP A 147 15.05 -12.27 2.27
N SER A 148 15.78 -13.08 3.04
CA SER A 148 17.11 -13.57 2.70
C SER A 148 17.10 -14.54 1.51
N ARG A 149 16.11 -15.43 1.44
CA ARG A 149 16.03 -16.47 0.40
C ARG A 149 15.51 -15.93 -0.93
N THR A 150 14.57 -15.00 -0.86
CA THR A 150 13.64 -14.72 -1.95
C THR A 150 13.61 -13.24 -2.27
N GLU A 151 13.23 -12.38 -1.33
CA GLU A 151 12.94 -10.97 -1.63
C GLU A 151 14.21 -10.21 -2.00
N LEU A 152 15.23 -10.22 -1.15
CA LEU A 152 16.48 -9.47 -1.38
C LEU A 152 17.16 -9.86 -2.70
N PRO A 153 17.39 -11.16 -3.02
CA PRO A 153 17.95 -11.53 -4.32
C PRO A 153 17.09 -11.08 -5.51
N THR A 154 15.76 -11.15 -5.38
CA THR A 154 14.84 -10.76 -6.46
C THR A 154 14.87 -9.24 -6.67
N LEU A 155 14.87 -8.44 -5.60
CA LEU A 155 15.01 -6.98 -5.64
C LEU A 155 16.34 -6.55 -6.27
N MET A 156 17.42 -7.24 -5.92
CA MET A 156 18.75 -6.98 -6.47
C MET A 156 18.84 -7.30 -7.98
N ASP A 157 18.10 -8.30 -8.45
CA ASP A 157 17.98 -8.63 -9.88
C ASP A 157 17.02 -7.68 -10.61
N ASN A 158 16.06 -7.07 -9.91
CA ASN A 158 15.07 -6.16 -10.47
C ASN A 158 15.68 -4.80 -10.86
N VAL A 159 15.83 -4.56 -12.17
CA VAL A 159 16.43 -3.34 -12.73
C VAL A 159 15.69 -2.05 -12.36
N ASN A 160 14.41 -2.14 -12.00
CA ASN A 160 13.59 -1.00 -11.61
C ASN A 160 13.81 -0.59 -10.15
N VAL A 161 14.57 -1.37 -9.38
CA VAL A 161 14.97 -1.06 -8.00
C VAL A 161 16.39 -0.51 -8.04
N PRO A 162 16.59 0.81 -7.91
CA PRO A 162 17.91 1.41 -7.81
C PRO A 162 18.52 1.32 -6.42
N LYS A 163 17.71 1.17 -5.36
CA LYS A 163 18.16 1.33 -3.98
C LYS A 163 17.28 0.57 -3.00
N ILE A 164 17.90 -0.02 -1.98
CA ILE A 164 17.23 -0.63 -0.83
C ILE A 164 17.74 0.04 0.45
N THR A 165 16.83 0.61 1.22
CA THR A 165 17.10 1.32 2.48
C THR A 165 16.56 0.50 3.66
N LEU A 166 17.45 0.09 4.56
CA LEU A 166 17.07 -0.48 5.85
C LEU A 166 16.53 0.63 6.75
N VAL A 167 15.40 0.36 7.39
CA VAL A 167 14.71 1.20 8.36
C VAL A 167 14.65 0.42 9.68
N ASP A 168 15.09 1.03 10.77
CA ASP A 168 14.97 0.46 12.10
C ASP A 168 13.50 0.41 12.52
N TYR A 169 12.99 -0.78 12.82
CA TYR A 169 11.61 -0.97 13.25
C TYR A 169 11.29 -0.31 14.61
N THR A 170 12.31 0.02 15.41
CA THR A 170 12.14 0.71 16.70
C THR A 170 12.24 2.23 16.60
N ASN A 171 12.81 2.74 15.50
CA ASN A 171 12.94 4.16 15.24
C ASN A 171 13.06 4.40 13.72
N THR A 172 11.95 4.73 13.07
CA THR A 172 11.88 4.86 11.61
C THR A 172 12.69 6.03 11.03
N GLU A 173 13.21 6.93 11.87
CA GLU A 173 14.18 7.95 11.48
C GLU A 173 15.59 7.37 11.27
N ASN A 174 15.91 6.23 11.90
CA ASN A 174 17.17 5.52 11.70
C ASN A 174 17.12 4.72 10.40
N ARG A 175 17.79 5.24 9.37
CA ARG A 175 17.83 4.64 8.03
C ARG A 175 19.26 4.46 7.54
N LYS A 176 19.53 3.40 6.76
CA LYS A 176 20.78 3.26 6.01
C LYS A 176 20.58 2.51 4.70
N THR A 177 21.30 2.93 3.66
CA THR A 177 21.35 2.17 2.41
C THR A 177 22.06 0.84 2.66
N ILE A 178 21.38 -0.27 2.39
CA ILE A 178 21.97 -1.62 2.46
C ILE A 178 22.34 -2.18 1.08
N TRP A 179 21.75 -1.61 0.04
CA TRP A 179 22.13 -1.90 -1.34
C TRP A 179 21.76 -0.74 -2.26
N GLU A 180 22.60 -0.51 -3.26
CA GLU A 180 22.39 0.48 -4.31
C GLU A 180 22.92 -0.08 -5.64
N ARG A 181 22.20 0.19 -6.72
CA ARG A 181 22.55 -0.24 -8.07
C ARG A 181 23.64 0.67 -8.63
N THR A 182 24.89 0.22 -8.58
CA THR A 182 26.04 0.85 -9.22
C THR A 182 26.64 -0.13 -10.24
N PRO A 183 27.45 0.32 -11.21
CA PRO A 183 28.15 -0.59 -12.12
C PRO A 183 28.94 -1.69 -11.38
N GLU A 184 29.59 -1.33 -10.27
CA GLU A 184 30.33 -2.24 -9.41
C GLU A 184 29.40 -3.21 -8.67
N SER A 185 28.23 -2.74 -8.22
CA SER A 185 27.27 -3.61 -7.53
C SER A 185 26.64 -4.64 -8.47
N ILE A 186 26.47 -4.33 -9.76
CA ILE A 186 26.03 -5.31 -10.78
C ILE A 186 27.07 -6.43 -10.96
N ALA A 187 28.36 -6.08 -11.06
CA ALA A 187 29.43 -7.08 -11.17
C ALA A 187 29.54 -7.93 -9.90
N ALA A 188 29.45 -7.30 -8.72
CA ALA A 188 29.45 -7.98 -7.43
C ALA A 188 28.21 -8.86 -7.24
N LEU A 189 27.06 -8.46 -7.79
CA LEU A 189 25.81 -9.22 -7.77
C LEU A 189 25.94 -10.54 -8.49
N LEU A 190 26.49 -10.54 -9.70
CA LEU A 190 26.71 -11.76 -10.48
C LEU A 190 27.61 -12.75 -9.71
N ALA A 191 28.67 -12.26 -9.07
CA ALA A 191 29.57 -13.08 -8.27
C ALA A 191 28.91 -13.61 -6.98
N LYS A 192 28.18 -12.76 -6.24
CA LYS A 192 27.47 -13.17 -5.02
C LYS A 192 26.31 -14.09 -5.29
N ARG A 193 25.64 -13.95 -6.43
CA ARG A 193 24.52 -14.80 -6.84
C ARG A 193 24.95 -16.26 -6.97
N GLU A 194 26.11 -16.51 -7.57
CA GLU A 194 26.66 -17.87 -7.67
C GLU A 194 26.96 -18.46 -6.29
N GLU A 195 27.50 -17.65 -5.37
CA GLU A 195 27.77 -18.06 -3.99
C GLU A 195 26.48 -18.32 -3.19
N SER A 196 25.50 -17.42 -3.28
CA SER A 196 24.19 -17.54 -2.61
C SER A 196 23.41 -18.75 -3.12
N LEU A 197 23.42 -19.03 -4.43
CA LEU A 197 22.83 -20.25 -4.98
C LEU A 197 23.52 -21.50 -4.41
N HIS A 198 24.86 -21.51 -4.36
CA HIS A 198 25.62 -22.63 -3.79
C HIS A 198 25.33 -22.85 -2.29
N GLN A 199 25.09 -21.78 -1.54
CA GLN A 199 24.75 -21.84 -0.13
C GLN A 199 23.29 -22.22 0.12
N LEU A 200 22.33 -21.79 -0.72
CA LEU A 200 20.92 -22.18 -0.64
C LEU A 200 20.72 -23.69 -0.84
N PHE A 201 21.55 -24.34 -1.67
CA PHE A 201 21.51 -25.80 -1.86
C PHE A 201 22.19 -26.59 -0.74
N LYS A 202 23.01 -25.95 0.11
CA LYS A 202 23.57 -26.54 1.32
C LYS A 202 22.55 -26.34 2.45
N ARG A 203 21.59 -27.25 2.55
CA ARG A 203 20.54 -27.31 3.59
C ARG A 203 21.04 -26.77 4.93
N ALA A 204 20.55 -25.62 5.33
CA ALA A 204 20.50 -25.26 6.74
C ALA A 204 19.41 -26.12 7.38
N ASP A 205 19.77 -26.81 8.44
CA ASP A 205 18.95 -27.70 9.26
C ASP A 205 17.51 -27.19 9.41
N ASP A 206 16.54 -28.05 9.04
CA ASP A 206 15.08 -28.20 9.28
C ASP A 206 14.26 -27.13 10.06
N LYS A 207 14.75 -25.92 10.28
CA LYS A 207 14.06 -24.86 11.02
C LYS A 207 13.36 -23.95 10.02
N PHE A 208 12.06 -24.14 9.90
CA PHE A 208 11.18 -23.16 9.27
C PHE A 208 11.31 -21.83 10.03
N CYS A 209 11.69 -20.76 9.32
CA CYS A 209 11.69 -19.40 9.83
C CYS A 209 10.90 -18.57 8.82
N PHE A 210 9.65 -18.22 9.10
CA PHE A 210 8.88 -17.44 8.15
C PHE A 210 9.00 -15.96 8.48
N ASP A 211 9.00 -15.07 7.48
CA ASP A 211 8.95 -13.61 7.75
C ASP A 211 7.54 -13.13 8.02
N TRP A 212 6.58 -13.89 7.52
CA TRP A 212 5.17 -13.67 7.75
C TRP A 212 4.72 -14.17 9.13
N ASP A 213 5.65 -14.71 9.95
CA ASP A 213 5.43 -15.13 11.34
C ASP A 213 5.26 -13.93 12.28
N GLY A 214 4.12 -13.26 12.17
CA GLY A 214 3.43 -12.90 13.40
C GLY A 214 3.03 -14.21 14.07
N TYR A 215 3.48 -14.45 15.30
CA TYR A 215 2.95 -15.54 16.11
C TYR A 215 1.43 -15.34 16.22
N GLY A 216 0.67 -16.18 15.52
CA GLY A 216 -0.78 -16.17 15.41
C GLY A 216 -1.23 -15.75 14.00
N ASP A 217 -1.89 -16.58 13.20
CA ASP A 217 -3.05 -17.37 13.61
C ASP A 217 -3.69 -16.72 14.85
N ASP A 218 -4.32 -15.56 14.68
CA ASP A 218 -5.42 -15.27 15.59
C ASP A 218 -6.40 -16.44 15.41
N PRO A 219 -6.54 -17.34 16.40
CA PRO A 219 -7.34 -18.54 16.25
C PRO A 219 -8.84 -18.21 16.13
N GLY A 220 -9.22 -16.93 16.18
CA GLY A 220 -10.54 -16.40 15.92
C GLY A 220 -10.69 -15.54 14.65
N ASP A 221 -9.68 -15.45 13.77
CA ASP A 221 -9.68 -14.48 12.67
C ASP A 221 -9.98 -15.11 11.28
N PRO A 222 -11.21 -14.97 10.75
CA PRO A 222 -11.48 -15.26 9.34
C PRO A 222 -10.84 -14.26 8.35
N ASN A 223 -10.19 -13.18 8.81
CA ASN A 223 -9.67 -12.03 8.06
C ASN A 223 -8.34 -11.45 8.64
N GLY A 224 -7.26 -12.22 8.66
CA GLY A 224 -5.92 -11.86 9.16
C GLY A 224 -5.55 -10.36 9.35
N ASP A 225 -5.58 -9.91 10.61
CA ASP A 225 -5.18 -8.61 11.22
C ASP A 225 -6.15 -7.41 11.02
N PRO A 226 -7.05 -7.13 12.00
CA PRO A 226 -8.01 -6.01 11.95
C PRO A 226 -7.39 -4.61 12.06
N THR A 227 -6.07 -4.46 12.19
CA THR A 227 -5.35 -3.16 12.15
C THR A 227 -4.73 -2.84 10.79
N LEU A 228 -4.84 -3.78 9.84
CA LEU A 228 -4.50 -3.68 8.42
C LEU A 228 -5.73 -3.45 7.53
N TYR A 229 -6.89 -3.20 8.14
CA TYR A 229 -8.09 -2.73 7.48
C TYR A 229 -7.86 -1.26 7.11
N ILE A 230 -7.60 -0.95 5.82
CA ILE A 230 -7.96 0.37 5.30
C ILE A 230 -9.47 0.35 5.38
N PRO A 231 -10.09 1.07 6.32
CA PRO A 231 -11.46 0.76 6.69
C PRO A 231 -12.47 1.34 5.69
N TYR A 232 -11.98 1.68 4.50
CA TYR A 232 -12.70 2.27 3.38
C TYR A 232 -12.01 1.90 2.04
N TYR A 233 -12.75 2.01 0.95
CA TYR A 233 -12.20 1.90 -0.40
C TYR A 233 -11.73 3.27 -0.93
N PRO A 234 -10.43 3.43 -1.27
CA PRO A 234 -9.91 4.70 -1.80
C PRO A 234 -10.47 4.97 -3.21
N GLY A 235 -10.59 6.25 -3.55
CA GLY A 235 -11.04 6.79 -4.82
C GLY A 235 -11.82 8.10 -4.66
N ARG A 236 -13.09 8.07 -5.05
CA ARG A 236 -14.01 9.19 -4.87
C ARG A 236 -14.90 8.87 -3.68
N CYS A 237 -14.71 9.55 -2.55
CA CYS A 237 -15.65 9.53 -1.45
C CYS A 237 -16.78 10.53 -1.71
N ASP A 238 -17.93 10.25 -1.11
CA ASP A 238 -19.06 11.17 -1.05
C ASP A 238 -19.38 11.53 0.41
N VAL A 239 -19.85 12.74 0.62
CA VAL A 239 -20.38 13.21 1.90
C VAL A 239 -21.78 13.77 1.70
N ASN A 240 -22.76 13.15 2.37
CA ASN A 240 -24.12 13.67 2.46
C ASN A 240 -24.27 14.47 3.76
N ILE A 241 -24.86 15.65 3.65
CA ILE A 241 -24.99 16.60 4.75
C ILE A 241 -26.44 17.06 4.85
N THR A 242 -26.98 16.99 6.05
CA THR A 242 -28.22 17.69 6.41
C THR A 242 -27.86 18.83 7.34
N GLN A 243 -28.14 20.07 6.93
CA GLN A 243 -27.94 21.25 7.76
C GLN A 243 -29.27 21.76 8.30
N TYR A 244 -29.31 21.94 9.62
CA TYR A 244 -30.44 22.47 10.36
C TYR A 244 -30.20 23.93 10.70
N GLN A 245 -31.04 24.82 10.18
CA GLN A 245 -30.97 26.26 10.35
C GLN A 245 -31.17 26.65 11.83
N LYS A 246 -30.46 27.67 12.30
CA LYS A 246 -30.61 28.19 13.67
C LYS A 246 -32.00 28.80 13.92
N ASN A 247 -32.46 28.74 15.16
CA ASN A 247 -33.70 29.35 15.66
C ASN A 247 -34.98 28.93 14.91
N GLN A 248 -35.01 27.72 14.35
CA GLN A 248 -36.19 27.15 13.71
C GLN A 248 -37.04 26.40 14.74
N PRO A 249 -38.26 26.87 15.08
CA PRO A 249 -39.00 26.40 16.25
C PRO A 249 -39.21 24.89 16.31
N ASP A 250 -39.54 24.28 15.17
CA ASP A 250 -39.92 22.86 15.09
C ASP A 250 -38.74 21.93 14.74
N THR A 251 -37.64 22.48 14.22
CA THR A 251 -36.56 21.70 13.62
C THR A 251 -35.23 21.85 14.38
N ASN A 252 -34.89 23.08 14.75
CA ASN A 252 -33.69 23.40 15.53
C ASN A 252 -33.90 24.73 16.27
N PRO A 253 -34.44 24.69 17.50
CA PRO A 253 -34.71 25.92 18.26
C PRO A 253 -33.43 26.57 18.80
N ASN A 254 -32.25 25.97 18.63
CA ASN A 254 -30.98 26.47 19.15
C ASN A 254 -30.44 27.63 18.30
N PRO A 255 -29.62 28.53 18.89
CA PRO A 255 -29.03 29.66 18.17
C PRO A 255 -27.86 29.25 17.25
N THR A 256 -27.45 27.99 17.27
CA THR A 256 -26.38 27.39 16.45
C THR A 256 -26.98 26.52 15.35
N TYR A 257 -26.23 26.32 14.26
CA TYR A 257 -26.59 25.27 13.30
C TYR A 257 -26.38 23.89 13.92
N HIS A 258 -27.08 22.90 13.38
CA HIS A 258 -26.70 21.49 13.56
C HIS A 258 -26.42 20.84 12.21
N LEU A 259 -25.59 19.81 12.22
CA LEU A 259 -25.24 19.02 11.04
C LEU A 259 -25.48 17.53 11.30
N ASP A 260 -26.13 16.86 10.35
CA ASP A 260 -25.92 15.43 10.12
C ASP A 260 -24.92 15.29 8.98
N ILE A 261 -23.93 14.39 9.15
CA ILE A 261 -22.90 14.13 8.16
C ILE A 261 -22.80 12.61 7.97
N THR A 262 -22.89 12.14 6.74
CA THR A 262 -22.66 10.74 6.38
C THR A 262 -21.56 10.71 5.32
N ILE A 263 -20.51 9.94 5.57
CA ILE A 263 -19.38 9.78 4.63
C ILE A 263 -19.45 8.37 4.05
N THR A 264 -19.42 8.27 2.71
CA THR A 264 -19.35 7.02 1.96
C THR A 264 -18.06 6.94 1.15
N ASP A 265 -17.54 5.74 1.00
CA ASP A 265 -16.31 5.50 0.23
C ASP A 265 -16.58 5.26 -1.27
N ALA A 266 -15.53 4.93 -2.03
CA ALA A 266 -15.62 4.71 -3.48
C ALA A 266 -16.47 3.49 -3.90
N GLN A 267 -16.96 2.69 -2.95
CA GLN A 267 -17.89 1.58 -3.19
C GLN A 267 -19.27 1.83 -2.57
N ASP A 268 -19.59 3.08 -2.23
CA ASP A 268 -20.83 3.47 -1.57
C ASP A 268 -21.01 2.86 -0.16
N GLU A 269 -19.94 2.36 0.48
CA GLU A 269 -20.02 1.89 1.87
C GLU A 269 -20.01 3.09 2.82
N THR A 270 -20.91 3.13 3.79
CA THR A 270 -20.85 4.17 4.83
C THR A 270 -19.70 3.93 5.79
N ILE A 271 -18.76 4.87 5.80
CA ILE A 271 -17.52 4.81 6.57
C ILE A 271 -17.45 5.83 7.70
N GLY A 272 -18.37 6.80 7.75
CA GLY A 272 -18.49 7.78 8.84
C GLY A 272 -19.91 8.29 9.00
N LYS A 273 -20.33 8.56 10.24
CA LYS A 273 -21.63 9.18 10.56
C LYS A 273 -21.52 10.09 11.77
N LEU A 274 -22.02 11.30 11.62
CA LEU A 274 -22.25 12.26 12.69
C LEU A 274 -23.72 12.69 12.64
N GLN A 275 -24.39 12.72 13.78
CA GLN A 275 -25.81 13.08 13.85
C GLN A 275 -26.01 14.26 14.80
N PHE A 276 -26.73 15.26 14.32
CA PHE A 276 -27.21 16.43 15.01
C PHE A 276 -26.12 17.17 15.81
N ALA A 277 -24.91 17.23 15.26
CA ALA A 277 -23.78 17.87 15.92
C ALA A 277 -23.93 19.38 15.91
N ASP A 278 -23.66 20.00 17.07
CA ASP A 278 -23.55 21.46 17.18
C ASP A 278 -22.49 21.98 16.21
N ALA A 279 -22.86 23.00 15.42
CA ALA A 279 -21.99 23.64 14.45
C ALA A 279 -22.00 25.17 14.64
N PRO A 280 -21.38 25.69 15.72
CA PRO A 280 -21.32 27.13 15.96
C PRO A 280 -20.57 27.84 14.84
N ASP A 281 -21.02 29.06 14.52
CA ASP A 281 -20.47 29.89 13.45
C ASP A 281 -18.92 29.98 13.54
N GLY A 282 -18.24 29.58 12.46
CA GLY A 282 -16.78 29.63 12.34
C GLY A 282 -16.00 28.59 13.16
N GLN A 283 -16.67 27.62 13.77
CA GLN A 283 -16.01 26.51 14.48
C GLN A 283 -16.00 25.21 13.66
N ASP A 284 -14.99 24.40 13.92
CA ASP A 284 -14.73 23.14 13.26
C ASP A 284 -15.66 22.06 13.82
N VAL A 285 -16.39 21.40 12.93
CA VAL A 285 -17.13 20.17 13.18
C VAL A 285 -16.35 19.03 12.54
N ASN A 286 -15.76 18.17 13.37
CA ASN A 286 -14.97 17.03 12.90
C ASN A 286 -15.88 15.82 12.76
N ALA A 287 -16.08 15.36 11.53
CA ALA A 287 -16.78 14.11 11.25
C ALA A 287 -15.79 12.94 11.33
N GLU A 288 -15.80 12.23 12.47
CA GLU A 288 -15.02 11.00 12.63
C GLU A 288 -15.53 9.92 11.66
N SER A 289 -14.59 9.19 11.06
CA SER A 289 -14.88 8.13 10.11
C SER A 289 -13.76 7.09 10.13
N ARG A 290 -13.85 6.14 9.21
CA ARG A 290 -12.80 5.18 8.91
C ARG A 290 -11.67 5.79 8.04
N LEU A 291 -11.76 7.05 7.62
CA LEU A 291 -10.66 7.74 6.95
C LEU A 291 -9.49 7.97 7.93
N PRO A 292 -8.24 8.16 7.43
CA PRO A 292 -7.07 8.39 8.28
C PRO A 292 -7.13 9.73 9.02
N ASP A 293 -7.71 10.74 8.39
CA ASP A 293 -7.94 12.08 8.94
C ASP A 293 -9.45 12.36 9.05
N PRO A 294 -9.89 13.21 9.99
CA PRO A 294 -11.29 13.62 10.05
C PRO A 294 -11.64 14.53 8.87
N LEU A 295 -12.87 14.41 8.35
CA LEU A 295 -13.44 15.44 7.49
C LEU A 295 -13.85 16.62 8.38
N VAL A 296 -13.28 17.79 8.14
CA VAL A 296 -13.59 19.01 8.88
C VAL A 296 -14.64 19.81 8.12
N VAL A 297 -15.71 20.19 8.81
CA VAL A 297 -16.79 21.03 8.27
C VAL A 297 -16.93 22.30 9.10
N LYS A 298 -16.99 23.47 8.46
CA LYS A 298 -17.18 24.77 9.11
C LYS A 298 -18.44 25.44 8.58
N THR A 299 -19.25 25.98 9.49
CA THR A 299 -20.43 26.79 9.16
C THR A 299 -20.08 28.27 9.11
N GLY A 300 -20.73 29.01 8.21
CA GLY A 300 -20.70 30.48 8.22
C GLY A 300 -21.63 31.10 9.26
N ALA A 301 -21.69 32.44 9.29
CA ALA A 301 -22.48 33.20 10.25
C ALA A 301 -23.95 33.38 9.84
N ASN A 302 -24.26 33.28 8.55
CA ASN A 302 -25.57 33.53 7.97
C ASN A 302 -26.07 32.32 7.18
N ASP A 303 -27.38 32.25 6.94
CA ASP A 303 -28.00 31.11 6.25
C ASP A 303 -27.53 30.97 4.79
N ASP A 304 -27.14 32.09 4.18
CA ASP A 304 -26.61 32.17 2.82
C ASP A 304 -25.10 31.87 2.74
N ASP A 305 -24.41 31.74 3.88
CA ASP A 305 -23.00 31.39 3.89
C ASP A 305 -22.82 29.92 3.51
N GLU A 306 -21.73 29.64 2.80
CA GLU A 306 -21.38 28.27 2.43
C GLU A 306 -20.87 27.46 3.62
N LEU A 307 -21.00 26.14 3.54
CA LEU A 307 -20.21 25.24 4.36
C LEU A 307 -18.82 25.11 3.74
N LEU A 308 -17.79 25.17 4.57
CA LEU A 308 -16.42 24.94 4.15
C LEU A 308 -15.98 23.55 4.59
N PHE A 309 -15.35 22.83 3.69
CA PHE A 309 -14.85 21.48 3.87
C PHE A 309 -13.34 21.43 3.81
N GLU A 310 -12.74 20.55 4.60
CA GLU A 310 -11.31 20.27 4.57
C GLU A 310 -11.04 18.79 4.86
N TYR A 311 -10.20 18.17 4.02
CA TYR A 311 -9.73 16.79 4.20
C TYR A 311 -8.38 16.60 3.50
N GLU A 312 -7.36 16.15 4.22
CA GLU A 312 -6.01 15.85 3.69
C GLU A 312 -5.44 16.97 2.78
N GLY A 313 -5.60 18.23 3.19
CA GLY A 313 -5.13 19.41 2.43
C GLY A 313 -5.99 19.80 1.21
N GLN A 314 -7.05 19.05 0.90
CA GLN A 314 -8.12 19.50 0.02
C GLN A 314 -9.05 20.45 0.77
N SER A 315 -9.50 21.52 0.12
CA SER A 315 -10.53 22.39 0.66
C SER A 315 -11.49 22.86 -0.43
N TRP A 316 -12.77 22.88 -0.11
CA TRP A 316 -13.83 23.30 -1.02
C TRP A 316 -15.03 23.85 -0.23
N GLY A 317 -15.88 24.62 -0.90
CA GLY A 317 -17.10 25.17 -0.32
C GLY A 317 -18.35 24.50 -0.86
N SER A 318 -19.46 24.55 -0.13
CA SER A 318 -20.76 24.01 -0.57
C SER A 318 -21.29 24.67 -1.84
N ASN A 319 -20.77 25.85 -2.20
CA ASN A 319 -21.14 26.56 -3.42
C ASN A 319 -20.31 26.15 -4.64
N ASN A 320 -19.29 25.30 -4.46
CA ASN A 320 -18.50 24.75 -5.56
C ASN A 320 -19.29 23.66 -6.30
N GLN A 321 -19.85 24.01 -7.46
CA GLN A 321 -20.69 23.10 -8.26
C GLN A 321 -19.94 21.90 -8.86
N ASP A 322 -18.60 21.95 -8.92
CA ASP A 322 -17.81 20.81 -9.39
C ASP A 322 -17.75 19.70 -8.32
N ASN A 323 -17.88 20.08 -7.05
CA ASN A 323 -17.72 19.17 -5.91
C ASN A 323 -19.00 18.95 -5.13
N CYS A 324 -19.96 19.88 -5.17
CA CYS A 324 -21.12 19.91 -4.28
C CYS A 324 -22.42 20.28 -4.99
N ILE A 325 -23.51 19.65 -4.55
CA ILE A 325 -24.88 19.96 -4.95
C ILE A 325 -25.69 20.18 -3.68
N PHE A 326 -26.03 21.44 -3.39
CA PHE A 326 -26.85 21.81 -2.23
C PHE A 326 -28.23 22.32 -2.63
N GLY A 327 -29.23 21.94 -1.85
CA GLY A 327 -30.57 22.51 -1.91
C GLY A 327 -30.73 23.79 -1.10
N THR A 328 -31.87 24.45 -1.27
CA THR A 328 -32.29 25.58 -0.41
C THR A 328 -32.89 25.08 0.90
N PHE A 329 -32.92 25.92 1.93
CA PHE A 329 -33.66 25.60 3.15
C PHE A 329 -35.17 25.45 2.88
N ASN A 330 -35.74 24.35 3.36
CA ASN A 330 -37.17 24.08 3.37
C ASN A 330 -37.57 23.61 4.79
N GLY A 331 -38.40 24.39 5.48
CA GLY A 331 -38.77 24.09 6.87
C GLY A 331 -37.58 24.10 7.84
N GLY A 332 -36.56 24.91 7.56
CA GLY A 332 -35.36 24.99 8.38
C GLY A 332 -34.31 23.91 8.11
N VAL A 333 -34.48 23.08 7.07
CA VAL A 333 -33.54 22.02 6.70
C VAL A 333 -33.07 22.22 5.26
N ARG A 334 -31.78 22.06 5.00
CA ARG A 334 -31.24 21.87 3.64
C ARG A 334 -30.36 20.63 3.60
N ASN A 335 -30.36 19.96 2.45
CA ASN A 335 -29.50 18.81 2.19
C ASN A 335 -28.45 19.18 1.13
N GLY A 336 -27.30 18.55 1.21
CA GLY A 336 -26.30 18.63 0.15
C GLY A 336 -25.44 17.38 0.06
N ASP A 337 -25.03 17.07 -1.16
CA ASP A 337 -24.12 15.99 -1.47
C ASP A 337 -22.83 16.60 -2.03
N CYS A 338 -21.69 16.23 -1.46
CA CYS A 338 -20.38 16.61 -2.01
C CYS A 338 -19.52 15.38 -2.26
N SER A 339 -18.53 15.52 -3.14
CA SER A 339 -17.50 14.51 -3.38
C SER A 339 -16.11 15.05 -3.11
N PHE A 340 -15.21 14.17 -2.68
CA PHE A 340 -13.80 14.48 -2.47
C PHE A 340 -12.93 13.25 -2.72
N THR A 341 -11.62 13.44 -2.87
CA THR A 341 -10.70 12.31 -2.99
C THR A 341 -10.39 11.78 -1.60
N CYS A 342 -10.61 10.49 -1.42
CA CYS A 342 -10.10 9.67 -0.35
C CYS A 342 -9.44 8.45 -1.03
#